data_AF-A0A0K3A1J3-F1
#
_entry.id   AF-A0A0K3A1J3-F1
#
_cell.length_a   1.000
_cell.length_b   1.000
_cell.length_c   1.000
_cell.angle_alpha   90.00
_cell.angle_beta   90.00
_cell.angle_gamma   90.00
#
_symmetry.space_group_name_H-M   'P 1'
#
loop_
_entity.id
_entity.type
_entity.pdbx_description
1 polymer ?
#
loop_
_entity_poly.entity_id
_entity_poly.type
_entity_poly.pdbx_seq_one_letter_code
_entity_poly.pdbx_strand_id
1 'polypeptide(L)'
;MRLKLPHGIAGQGQLLLHDALALDTALDALAAADLAQQGVVLERQLDRSTTFSVGEVDCAGMTIAYYGTQSVTADGAGRETYGGSQLFVIRGTLDALLERTLPSQQREAVLKARHYDRCVAAAYPGFYASRRNYDVIDGITQYGTRLCGVLEQSWRIGGATQAELAAVAAFQREPALHAVVAATVERYGAAALPADAEIYYTGEDPRVGRLTKYRYVSVAD
;
A
#
# COMPACT_ATOMS: atom_id res chain seq x y z
N MET A 1 12.32 14.75 10.10
CA MET A 1 11.57 14.91 8.83
C MET A 1 12.03 13.82 7.88
N ARG A 2 11.26 13.43 6.87
CA ARG A 2 11.69 12.46 5.87
C ARG A 2 11.76 13.12 4.51
N LEU A 3 12.84 12.88 3.78
CA LEU A 3 12.98 13.20 2.37
C LEU A 3 12.67 11.94 1.55
N LYS A 4 11.91 12.08 0.47
CA LYS A 4 11.68 11.02 -0.51
C LYS A 4 11.98 11.52 -1.92
N LEU A 5 12.65 10.69 -2.70
CA LEU A 5 12.78 10.90 -4.14
C LEU A 5 11.47 10.54 -4.85
N PRO A 6 11.04 11.31 -5.88
CA PRO A 6 9.79 11.07 -6.58
C PRO A 6 9.76 9.73 -7.34
N HIS A 7 10.93 9.19 -7.69
CA HIS A 7 11.09 7.91 -8.40
C HIS A 7 11.46 6.74 -7.47
N GLY A 8 11.39 6.94 -6.15
CA GLY A 8 11.67 5.88 -5.18
C GLY A 8 10.70 4.71 -5.34
N ILE A 9 11.23 3.48 -5.32
CA ILE A 9 10.44 2.25 -5.41
C ILE A 9 10.58 1.48 -4.11
N ALA A 10 9.45 1.02 -3.54
CA ALA A 10 9.43 0.11 -2.38
C ALA A 10 10.27 0.63 -1.18
N GLY A 11 10.11 1.90 -0.83
CA GLY A 11 10.84 2.51 0.29
C GLY A 11 12.28 2.93 -0.01
N GLN A 12 12.82 2.61 -1.20
CA GLN A 12 14.16 3.03 -1.60
C GLN A 12 14.18 4.54 -1.92
N GLY A 13 15.31 5.20 -1.62
CA GLY A 13 15.46 6.64 -1.85
C GLY A 13 14.73 7.50 -0.82
N GLN A 14 14.53 6.98 0.39
CA GLN A 14 14.02 7.74 1.53
C GLN A 14 15.13 7.98 2.56
N LEU A 15 15.20 9.20 3.09
CA LEU A 15 16.19 9.57 4.10
C LEU A 15 15.50 10.24 5.29
N LEU A 16 15.81 9.76 6.50
CA LEU A 16 15.41 10.43 7.73
C LEU A 16 16.38 11.58 8.02
N LEU A 17 15.84 12.79 8.09
CA LEU A 17 16.55 14.03 8.33
C LEU A 17 16.30 14.52 9.76
N HIS A 18 17.38 14.77 10.49
CA HIS A 18 17.35 15.21 11.89
C HIS A 18 17.50 16.72 12.08
N ASP A 19 18.12 17.40 11.11
CA ASP A 19 18.37 18.84 11.15
C ASP A 19 18.47 19.44 9.73
N ALA A 20 18.71 20.76 9.65
CA ALA A 20 18.85 21.48 8.38
C ALA A 20 20.14 21.11 7.63
N LEU A 21 21.24 20.83 8.35
CA LEU A 21 22.50 20.44 7.71
C LEU A 21 22.37 19.09 6.99
N ALA A 22 21.65 18.15 7.58
CA ALA A 22 21.33 16.87 6.96
C ALA A 22 20.48 17.07 5.69
N LEU A 23 19.55 18.04 5.70
CA LEU A 23 18.77 18.39 4.50
C LEU A 23 19.67 18.96 3.41
N ASP A 24 20.52 19.95 3.73
CA ASP A 24 21.43 20.56 2.77
C ASP A 24 22.37 19.51 2.16
N THR A 25 22.97 18.66 3.00
CA THR A 25 23.82 17.55 2.57
C THR A 25 23.07 16.59 1.63
N ALA A 26 21.82 16.26 1.94
CA ALA A 26 21.00 15.37 1.13
C ALA A 26 20.63 15.99 -0.22
N LEU A 27 20.37 17.30 -0.26
CA LEU A 27 20.05 18.03 -1.49
C LEU A 27 21.30 18.21 -2.37
N ASP A 28 22.44 18.53 -1.78
CA ASP A 28 23.73 18.68 -2.47
C ASP A 28 24.22 17.37 -3.11
N ALA A 29 23.80 16.23 -2.57
CA ALA A 29 24.09 14.92 -3.14
C ALA A 29 23.27 14.60 -4.41
N LEU A 30 22.21 15.37 -4.71
CA LEU A 30 21.38 15.20 -5.90
C LEU A 30 21.97 15.99 -7.07
N ALA A 31 21.84 15.45 -8.28
CA ALA A 31 22.16 16.24 -9.47
C ALA A 31 21.22 17.44 -9.57
N ALA A 32 21.77 18.64 -9.72
CA ALA A 32 21.00 19.89 -9.76
C ALA A 32 19.90 19.88 -10.85
N ALA A 33 20.18 19.24 -12.00
CA ALA A 33 19.20 19.08 -13.07
C ALA A 33 18.02 18.20 -12.66
N ASP A 34 18.28 17.09 -11.94
CA ASP A 34 17.23 16.18 -11.47
C ASP A 34 16.36 16.87 -10.41
N LEU A 35 16.98 17.58 -9.47
CA LEU A 35 16.24 18.34 -8.45
C LEU A 35 15.36 19.42 -9.07
N ALA A 36 15.87 20.16 -10.06
CA ALA A 36 15.10 21.20 -10.76
C ALA A 36 13.93 20.64 -11.57
N GLN A 37 14.09 19.47 -12.17
CA GLN A 37 13.05 18.86 -13.00
C GLN A 37 12.00 18.09 -12.19
N GLN A 38 12.43 17.37 -11.15
CA GLN A 38 11.63 16.37 -10.46
C GLN A 38 11.23 16.78 -9.04
N GLY A 39 12.02 17.64 -8.42
CA GLY A 39 11.88 18.01 -7.01
C GLY A 39 12.14 16.83 -6.06
N VAL A 40 11.81 17.06 -4.79
CA VAL A 40 11.79 16.05 -3.73
C VAL A 40 10.55 16.24 -2.87
N VAL A 41 10.14 15.18 -2.18
CA VAL A 41 9.06 15.27 -1.18
C VAL A 41 9.69 15.38 0.20
N LEU A 42 9.32 16.42 0.94
CA LEU A 42 9.59 16.54 2.36
C LEU A 42 8.31 16.28 3.14
N GLU A 43 8.33 15.27 4.00
CA GLU A 43 7.17 14.89 4.80
C GLU A 43 7.54 14.74 6.28
N ARG A 44 6.55 14.89 7.15
CA ARG A 44 6.75 14.67 8.58
C ARG A 44 7.01 13.17 8.83
N GLN A 45 8.08 12.88 9.58
CA GLN A 45 8.31 11.53 10.09
C GLN A 45 7.21 11.22 11.13
N LEU A 46 6.59 10.06 10.99
CA LEU A 46 5.72 9.48 12.00
C LEU A 46 6.39 8.26 12.64
N ASP A 47 6.25 8.16 13.95
CA ASP A 47 6.67 7.01 14.75
C ASP A 47 5.45 6.14 15.07
N ARG A 48 5.69 4.87 15.46
CA ARG A 48 4.65 3.88 15.77
C ARG A 48 3.55 3.86 14.70
N SER A 49 3.96 3.89 13.44
CA SER A 49 3.05 4.03 12.30
C SER A 49 2.54 2.70 11.79
N THR A 50 1.32 2.69 11.28
CA THR A 50 0.74 1.63 10.46
C THR A 50 0.49 2.19 9.07
N THR A 51 0.85 1.43 8.04
CA THR A 51 0.47 1.75 6.65
C THR A 51 -0.70 0.88 6.24
N PHE A 52 -1.78 1.54 5.82
CA PHE A 52 -2.96 0.90 5.28
C PHE A 52 -2.94 0.91 3.76
N SER A 53 -3.34 -0.19 3.14
CA SER A 53 -3.69 -0.26 1.73
C SER A 53 -5.20 -0.03 1.62
N VAL A 54 -5.62 1.04 0.96
CA VAL A 54 -7.04 1.33 0.69
C VAL A 54 -7.25 1.45 -0.79
N GLY A 55 -8.26 0.80 -1.36
CA GLY A 55 -8.46 0.90 -2.79
C GLY A 55 -9.81 0.46 -3.30
N GLU A 56 -10.01 0.75 -4.59
CA GLU A 56 -11.15 0.34 -5.40
C GLU A 56 -10.63 -0.25 -6.71
N VAL A 57 -11.20 -1.38 -7.12
CA VAL A 57 -10.82 -2.10 -8.34
C VAL A 57 -12.06 -2.46 -9.12
N ASP A 58 -12.08 -2.12 -10.39
CA ASP A 58 -12.98 -2.63 -11.42
C ASP A 58 -12.23 -3.67 -12.25
N CYS A 59 -12.62 -4.94 -12.09
CA CYS A 59 -12.02 -6.04 -12.83
C CYS A 59 -13.05 -7.16 -13.05
N ALA A 60 -12.99 -7.79 -14.22
CA ALA A 60 -13.83 -8.93 -14.58
C ALA A 60 -15.34 -8.69 -14.37
N GLY A 61 -15.81 -7.48 -14.69
CA GLY A 61 -17.21 -7.06 -14.56
C GLY A 61 -17.66 -6.84 -13.11
N MET A 62 -16.73 -6.66 -12.18
CA MET A 62 -17.00 -6.46 -10.76
C MET A 62 -16.20 -5.29 -10.20
N THR A 63 -16.88 -4.45 -9.43
CA THR A 63 -16.22 -3.46 -8.58
C THR A 63 -16.05 -4.03 -7.18
N ILE A 64 -14.83 -3.96 -6.65
CA ILE A 64 -14.51 -4.25 -5.26
C ILE A 64 -13.86 -3.04 -4.60
N ALA A 65 -14.04 -2.92 -3.28
CA ALA A 65 -13.35 -1.94 -2.47
C ALA A 65 -12.78 -2.60 -1.22
N TYR A 66 -11.68 -2.08 -0.72
CA TYR A 66 -10.99 -2.67 0.42
C TYR A 66 -10.27 -1.65 1.28
N TYR A 67 -10.03 -2.06 2.52
CA TYR A 67 -8.95 -1.55 3.35
C TYR A 67 -8.14 -2.73 3.85
N GLY A 68 -6.89 -2.50 4.23
CA GLY A 68 -6.05 -3.54 4.78
C GLY A 68 -4.78 -2.98 5.39
N THR A 69 -4.05 -3.81 6.09
CA THR A 69 -2.78 -3.42 6.70
C THR A 69 -1.63 -3.99 5.89
N GLN A 70 -0.63 -3.15 5.64
CA GLN A 70 0.63 -3.59 5.06
C GLN A 70 1.53 -4.18 6.14
N SER A 71 2.26 -5.22 5.76
CA SER A 71 3.31 -5.82 6.56
C SER A 71 4.67 -5.48 5.95
N VAL A 72 5.69 -5.42 6.81
CA VAL A 72 7.09 -5.35 6.40
C VAL A 72 7.78 -6.69 6.67
N THR A 73 8.83 -6.95 5.91
CA THR A 73 9.69 -8.12 6.08
C THR A 73 11.13 -7.73 5.75
N ALA A 74 12.10 -8.53 6.17
CA ALA A 74 13.50 -8.29 5.82
C ALA A 74 13.81 -8.91 4.45
N ASP A 75 14.51 -8.18 3.58
CA ASP A 75 15.05 -8.71 2.34
C ASP A 75 16.32 -9.56 2.57
N GLY A 76 16.90 -10.10 1.49
CA GLY A 76 18.14 -10.90 1.57
C GLY A 76 19.36 -10.16 2.15
N ALA A 77 19.31 -8.82 2.24
CA ALA A 77 20.35 -7.98 2.85
C ALA A 77 19.96 -7.49 4.26
N GLY A 78 18.84 -7.95 4.82
CA GLY A 78 18.34 -7.57 6.14
C GLY A 78 17.63 -6.21 6.18
N ARG A 79 17.34 -5.60 5.02
CA ARG A 79 16.64 -4.30 4.95
C ARG A 79 15.13 -4.52 5.05
N GLU A 80 14.44 -3.66 5.79
CA GLU A 80 12.99 -3.68 5.82
C GLU A 80 12.41 -3.30 4.45
N THR A 81 11.54 -4.17 3.94
CA THR A 81 10.85 -4.02 2.67
C THR A 81 9.39 -4.46 2.82
N TYR A 82 8.58 -4.22 1.79
CA TYR A 82 7.20 -4.65 1.76
C TYR A 82 7.10 -6.18 1.86
N GLY A 83 6.33 -6.66 2.84
CA GLY A 83 6.12 -8.08 3.15
C GLY A 83 4.75 -8.61 2.74
N GLY A 84 3.88 -7.76 2.18
CA GLY A 84 2.52 -8.13 1.83
C GLY A 84 1.44 -7.23 2.43
N SER A 85 0.20 -7.44 2.01
CA SER A 85 -0.99 -6.78 2.56
C SER A 85 -2.05 -7.83 2.89
N GLN A 86 -2.72 -7.66 4.02
CA GLN A 86 -3.97 -8.37 4.32
C GLN A 86 -5.13 -7.37 4.23
N LEU A 87 -6.08 -7.68 3.34
CA LEU A 87 -7.19 -6.81 2.95
C LEU A 87 -8.51 -7.39 3.45
N PHE A 88 -9.34 -6.54 4.02
CA PHE A 88 -10.77 -6.76 4.11
C PHE A 88 -11.41 -6.18 2.85
N VAL A 89 -12.03 -7.04 2.04
CA VAL A 89 -12.53 -6.71 0.71
C VAL A 89 -14.03 -6.91 0.67
N ILE A 90 -14.75 -5.98 0.05
CA ILE A 90 -16.17 -6.08 -0.23
C ILE A 90 -16.45 -5.90 -1.73
N ARG A 91 -17.64 -6.31 -2.17
CA ARG A 91 -18.19 -5.83 -3.44
C ARG A 91 -18.65 -4.39 -3.28
N GLY A 92 -18.43 -3.58 -4.31
CA GLY A 92 -18.86 -2.18 -4.36
C GLY A 92 -17.69 -1.20 -4.26
N THR A 93 -18.00 0.02 -3.84
CA THR A 93 -17.12 1.18 -3.91
C THR A 93 -16.54 1.55 -2.54
N LEU A 94 -15.61 2.52 -2.51
CA LEU A 94 -15.15 3.11 -1.24
C LEU A 94 -16.29 3.69 -0.39
N ASP A 95 -17.36 4.19 -1.01
CA ASP A 95 -18.53 4.68 -0.29
C ASP A 95 -19.32 3.52 0.35
N ALA A 96 -19.55 2.42 -0.39
CA ALA A 96 -20.16 1.21 0.17
C ALA A 96 -19.33 0.62 1.32
N LEU A 97 -17.99 0.74 1.25
CA LEU A 97 -17.10 0.30 2.32
C LEU A 97 -17.28 1.14 3.60
N LEU A 98 -17.52 2.45 3.46
CA LEU A 98 -17.75 3.37 4.58
C LEU A 98 -19.14 3.24 5.23
N GLU A 99 -20.09 2.59 4.56
CA GLU A 99 -21.40 2.25 5.13
C GLU A 99 -21.29 1.11 6.16
N ARG A 100 -20.22 0.31 6.10
CA ARG A 100 -19.95 -0.75 7.08
C ARG A 100 -19.36 -0.18 8.37
N THR A 101 -19.53 -0.95 9.45
CA THR A 101 -18.83 -0.70 10.70
C THR A 101 -17.35 -1.08 10.53
N LEU A 102 -16.49 -0.06 10.53
CA LEU A 102 -15.04 -0.21 10.43
C LEU A 102 -14.39 0.20 11.76
N PRO A 103 -13.28 -0.43 12.17
CA PRO A 103 -12.53 0.09 13.31
C PRO A 103 -11.99 1.50 13.00
N SER A 104 -11.83 2.33 14.04
CA SER A 104 -11.70 3.78 13.89
C SER A 104 -10.52 4.22 13.02
N GLN A 105 -9.35 3.58 13.17
CA GLN A 105 -8.16 3.90 12.37
C GLN A 105 -8.38 3.57 10.90
N GLN A 106 -8.97 2.41 10.60
CA GLN A 106 -9.26 1.97 9.24
C GLN A 106 -10.33 2.86 8.60
N ARG A 107 -11.36 3.25 9.36
CA ARG A 107 -12.36 4.22 8.88
C ARG A 107 -11.70 5.54 8.50
N GLU A 108 -10.81 6.06 9.34
CA GLU A 108 -10.08 7.29 9.05
C GLU A 108 -9.20 7.14 7.81
N ALA A 109 -8.50 6.02 7.66
CA ALA A 109 -7.69 5.74 6.48
C ALA A 109 -8.54 5.73 5.19
N VAL A 110 -9.71 5.08 5.22
CA VAL A 110 -10.64 5.04 4.08
C VAL A 110 -11.19 6.44 3.76
N LEU A 111 -11.52 7.24 4.78
CA LEU A 111 -11.96 8.63 4.57
C LEU A 111 -10.87 9.49 3.90
N LYS A 112 -9.60 9.33 4.29
CA LYS A 112 -8.47 10.05 3.67
C LYS A 112 -8.26 9.62 2.22
N ALA A 113 -8.24 8.31 1.95
CA ALA A 113 -8.10 7.78 0.60
C ALA A 113 -9.25 8.24 -0.31
N ARG A 114 -10.51 8.12 0.14
CA ARG A 114 -11.67 8.57 -0.63
C ARG A 114 -11.65 10.07 -0.89
N HIS A 115 -11.21 10.88 0.08
CA HIS A 115 -11.09 12.33 -0.13
C HIS A 115 -10.07 12.63 -1.23
N TYR A 116 -8.89 12.00 -1.18
CA TYR A 116 -7.86 12.13 -2.21
C TYR A 116 -8.38 11.69 -3.59
N ASP A 117 -9.02 10.52 -3.67
CA ASP A 117 -9.62 9.98 -4.90
C ASP A 117 -10.62 10.97 -5.54
N ARG A 118 -11.50 11.57 -4.74
CA ARG A 118 -12.45 12.59 -5.21
C ARG A 118 -11.77 13.88 -5.67
N CYS A 119 -10.69 14.31 -5.01
CA CYS A 119 -9.90 15.45 -5.45
C CYS A 119 -9.25 15.19 -6.81
N VAL A 120 -8.72 13.98 -7.03
CA VAL A 120 -8.17 13.57 -8.35
C VAL A 120 -9.27 13.60 -9.40
N ALA A 121 -10.43 12.97 -9.15
CA ALA A 121 -11.53 12.94 -10.11
C ALA A 121 -12.04 14.35 -10.46
N ALA A 122 -12.11 15.26 -9.49
CA ALA A 122 -12.51 16.64 -9.72
C ALA A 122 -11.46 17.45 -10.51
N ALA A 123 -10.18 17.24 -10.24
CA ALA A 123 -9.09 17.91 -10.95
C ALA A 123 -8.89 17.38 -12.38
N TYR A 124 -9.19 16.10 -12.61
CA TYR A 124 -8.95 15.41 -13.88
C TYR A 124 -10.20 14.61 -14.31
N PRO A 125 -11.26 15.26 -14.84
CA PRO A 125 -12.52 14.58 -15.15
C PRO A 125 -12.42 13.45 -16.19
N GLY A 126 -11.42 13.47 -17.05
CA GLY A 126 -11.15 12.42 -18.04
C GLY A 126 -10.23 11.30 -17.54
N PHE A 127 -9.73 11.38 -16.31
CA PHE A 127 -8.86 10.37 -15.75
C PHE A 127 -9.65 9.09 -15.43
N TYR A 128 -9.09 7.95 -15.82
CA TYR A 128 -9.64 6.64 -15.49
C TYR A 128 -8.50 5.68 -15.12
N ALA A 129 -8.70 4.94 -14.04
CA ALA A 129 -7.90 3.78 -13.68
C ALA A 129 -8.83 2.70 -13.12
N SER A 130 -8.76 1.51 -13.71
CA SER A 130 -9.52 0.33 -13.28
C SER A 130 -9.04 -0.20 -11.94
N ARG A 131 -7.82 0.11 -11.51
CA ARG A 131 -7.31 -0.17 -10.17
C ARG A 131 -6.81 1.12 -9.54
N ARG A 132 -7.37 1.48 -8.39
CA ARG A 132 -6.92 2.63 -7.59
C ARG A 132 -6.57 2.19 -6.18
N ASN A 133 -5.28 2.17 -5.83
CA ASN A 133 -4.80 1.90 -4.48
C ASN A 133 -4.11 3.14 -3.90
N TYR A 134 -4.32 3.36 -2.61
CA TYR A 134 -3.75 4.43 -1.82
C TYR A 134 -3.08 3.84 -0.59
N ASP A 135 -1.83 4.22 -0.37
CA ASP A 135 -1.13 3.89 0.86
C ASP A 135 -1.37 5.03 1.84
N VAL A 136 -1.99 4.70 2.97
CA VAL A 136 -2.41 5.68 3.98
C VAL A 136 -1.66 5.39 5.27
N ILE A 137 -0.87 6.34 5.75
CA ILE A 137 -0.17 6.21 7.02
C ILE A 137 -1.05 6.71 8.15
N ASP A 138 -1.05 5.98 9.27
CA ASP A 138 -1.53 6.44 10.57
C ASP A 138 -0.40 6.28 11.57
N GLY A 139 -0.05 7.33 12.29
CA GLY A 139 1.05 7.26 13.26
C GLY A 139 1.08 8.49 14.14
N ILE A 140 2.13 8.61 14.93
CA ILE A 140 2.31 9.74 15.83
C ILE A 140 3.51 10.59 15.45
N THR A 141 3.43 11.88 15.72
CA THR A 141 4.58 12.78 15.62
C THR A 141 5.49 12.66 16.84
N GLN A 142 6.69 13.23 16.74
CA GLN A 142 7.60 13.41 17.88
C GLN A 142 6.97 14.16 19.08
N TYR A 143 5.90 14.93 18.85
CA TYR A 143 5.17 15.68 19.88
C TYR A 143 3.98 14.89 20.45
N GLY A 144 3.80 13.63 20.07
CA GLY A 144 2.71 12.77 20.54
C GLY A 144 1.36 12.98 19.83
N THR A 145 1.26 13.93 18.88
CA THR A 145 0.05 14.12 18.08
C THR A 145 -0.11 12.99 17.06
N ARG A 146 -1.28 12.34 17.02
CA ARG A 146 -1.64 11.38 15.96
C ARG A 146 -1.94 12.10 14.65
N LEU A 147 -1.38 11.60 13.55
CA LEU A 147 -1.64 12.07 12.20
C LEU A 147 -2.00 10.90 11.28
N CYS A 148 -2.92 11.14 10.35
CA CYS A 148 -3.33 10.19 9.33
C CYS A 148 -3.44 10.88 7.95
N GLY A 149 -2.85 10.28 6.91
CA GLY A 149 -2.85 10.87 5.57
C GLY A 149 -2.39 9.91 4.47
N VAL A 150 -2.79 10.21 3.23
CA VAL A 150 -2.34 9.48 2.05
C VAL A 150 -0.86 9.79 1.80
N LEU A 151 -0.02 8.76 1.76
CA LEU A 151 1.40 8.84 1.44
C LEU A 151 1.65 8.79 -0.07
N GLU A 152 1.03 7.81 -0.73
CA GLU A 152 1.26 7.54 -2.14
C GLU A 152 0.03 6.90 -2.79
N GLN A 153 -0.05 7.01 -4.12
CA GLN A 153 -1.02 6.33 -4.96
C GLN A 153 -0.32 5.27 -5.81
N SER A 154 -1.02 4.19 -6.10
CA SER A 154 -0.58 3.14 -7.01
C SER A 154 -1.74 2.71 -7.91
N TRP A 155 -1.79 3.30 -9.11
CA TRP A 155 -2.81 3.03 -10.14
C TRP A 155 -2.30 2.13 -11.27
N ARG A 156 -1.61 1.07 -10.87
CA ARG A 156 -1.04 0.03 -11.74
C ARG A 156 -1.10 -1.32 -11.03
N ILE A 157 -0.72 -2.41 -11.69
CA ILE A 157 -0.45 -3.66 -10.97
C ILE A 157 0.62 -3.42 -9.88
N GLY A 158 0.38 -3.96 -8.68
CA GLY A 158 1.21 -3.70 -7.50
C GLY A 158 1.16 -4.82 -6.47
N GLY A 159 1.80 -4.60 -5.32
CA GLY A 159 1.96 -5.61 -4.28
C GLY A 159 0.64 -6.19 -3.77
N ALA A 160 -0.42 -5.38 -3.69
CA ALA A 160 -1.75 -5.79 -3.24
C ALA A 160 -2.56 -6.57 -4.31
N THR A 161 -2.16 -6.54 -5.59
CA THR A 161 -2.99 -7.06 -6.69
C THR A 161 -3.33 -8.54 -6.57
N GLN A 162 -2.46 -9.37 -6.01
CA GLN A 162 -2.76 -10.79 -5.87
C GLN A 162 -3.85 -11.06 -4.82
N ALA A 163 -3.94 -10.23 -3.78
CA ALA A 163 -5.05 -10.29 -2.83
C ALA A 163 -6.36 -9.80 -3.46
N GLU A 164 -6.31 -8.73 -4.25
CA GLU A 164 -7.47 -8.21 -5.00
C GLU A 164 -8.04 -9.27 -5.96
N LEU A 165 -7.18 -9.93 -6.73
CA LEU A 165 -7.60 -10.98 -7.66
C LEU A 165 -8.15 -12.23 -6.94
N ALA A 166 -7.59 -12.61 -5.79
CA ALA A 166 -8.13 -13.70 -4.98
C ALA A 166 -9.54 -13.37 -4.45
N ALA A 167 -9.77 -12.10 -4.04
CA ALA A 167 -11.09 -11.66 -3.63
C ALA A 167 -12.10 -11.66 -4.80
N VAL A 168 -11.71 -11.16 -5.98
CA VAL A 168 -12.56 -11.22 -7.18
C VAL A 168 -12.91 -12.67 -7.54
N ALA A 169 -11.93 -13.58 -7.52
CA ALA A 169 -12.16 -15.00 -7.79
C ALA A 169 -13.13 -15.64 -6.77
N ALA A 170 -12.96 -15.35 -5.48
CA ALA A 170 -13.88 -15.82 -4.44
C ALA A 170 -15.31 -15.31 -4.65
N PHE A 171 -15.46 -14.03 -5.00
CA PHE A 171 -16.76 -13.44 -5.31
C PHE A 171 -17.39 -13.99 -6.59
N GLN A 172 -16.61 -14.35 -7.62
CA GLN A 172 -17.16 -14.98 -8.81
C GLN A 172 -17.66 -16.41 -8.53
N ARG A 173 -16.93 -17.14 -7.69
CA ARG A 173 -17.27 -18.51 -7.30
C ARG A 173 -18.51 -18.59 -6.41
N GLU A 174 -18.65 -17.68 -5.44
CA GLU A 174 -19.82 -17.60 -4.56
C GLU A 174 -20.47 -16.22 -4.61
N PRO A 175 -21.56 -16.06 -5.41
CA PRO A 175 -22.31 -14.81 -5.51
C PRO A 175 -22.87 -14.27 -4.18
N ALA A 176 -23.14 -15.16 -3.22
CA ALA A 176 -23.66 -14.81 -1.90
C ALA A 176 -22.59 -14.23 -0.94
N LEU A 177 -21.30 -14.31 -1.28
CA LEU A 177 -20.25 -13.68 -0.47
C LEU A 177 -20.30 -12.16 -0.63
N HIS A 178 -20.42 -11.46 0.50
CA HIS A 178 -20.44 -10.00 0.58
C HIS A 178 -19.12 -9.39 1.05
N ALA A 179 -18.28 -10.17 1.72
CA ALA A 179 -16.95 -9.78 2.15
C ALA A 179 -16.00 -10.98 2.24
N VAL A 180 -14.71 -10.72 2.07
CA VAL A 180 -13.63 -11.70 2.26
C VAL A 180 -12.43 -11.03 2.91
N VAL A 181 -11.61 -11.83 3.60
CA VAL A 181 -10.24 -11.44 3.91
C VAL A 181 -9.34 -12.06 2.86
N ALA A 182 -8.60 -11.23 2.14
CA ALA A 182 -7.65 -11.68 1.12
C ALA A 182 -6.28 -11.10 1.41
N ALA A 183 -5.23 -11.90 1.24
CA ALA A 183 -3.88 -11.46 1.51
C ALA A 183 -2.92 -11.87 0.41
N THR A 184 -1.85 -11.11 0.32
CA THR A 184 -0.68 -11.37 -0.51
C THR A 184 0.53 -11.20 0.38
N VAL A 185 1.50 -12.10 0.26
CA VAL A 185 2.61 -12.20 1.17
C VAL A 185 3.90 -12.42 0.39
N GLU A 186 4.92 -11.63 0.73
CA GLU A 186 6.28 -11.77 0.20
C GLU A 186 7.21 -12.28 1.31
N ARG A 187 8.01 -13.31 1.01
CA ARG A 187 9.00 -13.87 1.92
C ARG A 187 10.34 -14.03 1.20
N TYR A 188 11.39 -13.56 1.84
CA TYR A 188 12.75 -13.63 1.35
C TYR A 188 13.50 -14.77 2.04
N GLY A 189 14.39 -15.44 1.31
CA GLY A 189 15.11 -16.61 1.78
C GLY A 189 14.27 -17.89 1.86
N ALA A 190 14.70 -18.84 2.69
CA ALA A 190 13.95 -20.06 2.97
C ALA A 190 12.87 -19.76 4.03
N ALA A 191 11.61 -19.74 3.62
CA ALA A 191 10.48 -19.48 4.52
C ALA A 191 9.53 -20.68 4.56
N ALA A 192 9.04 -21.00 5.77
CA ALA A 192 7.92 -21.91 5.93
C ALA A 192 6.64 -21.22 5.42
N LEU A 193 5.83 -21.98 4.67
CA LEU A 193 4.60 -21.48 4.09
C LEU A 193 3.39 -22.03 4.85
N PRO A 194 2.32 -21.24 5.04
CA PRO A 194 1.04 -21.74 5.50
C PRO A 194 0.50 -22.88 4.61
N ALA A 195 -0.30 -23.77 5.17
CA ALA A 195 -0.84 -24.93 4.44
C ALA A 195 -1.79 -24.53 3.30
N ASP A 196 -2.48 -23.40 3.44
CA ASP A 196 -3.42 -22.81 2.50
C ASP A 196 -2.79 -21.75 1.58
N ALA A 197 -1.46 -21.64 1.57
CA ALA A 197 -0.74 -20.70 0.73
C ALA A 197 -0.84 -21.09 -0.76
N GLU A 198 -1.49 -20.23 -1.55
CA GLU A 198 -1.47 -20.33 -3.01
C GLU A 198 -0.24 -19.59 -3.54
N ILE A 199 0.82 -20.34 -3.84
CA ILE A 199 2.08 -19.81 -4.35
C ILE A 199 1.89 -19.39 -5.81
N TYR A 200 2.17 -18.12 -6.11
CA TYR A 200 2.16 -17.61 -7.49
C TYR A 200 3.56 -17.25 -8.00
N TYR A 201 4.57 -17.24 -7.13
CA TYR A 201 5.96 -17.03 -7.53
C TYR A 201 6.94 -17.67 -6.53
N THR A 202 7.95 -18.36 -7.05
CA THR A 202 9.14 -18.77 -6.29
C THR A 202 10.36 -18.72 -7.21
N GLY A 203 11.42 -18.05 -6.79
CA GLY A 203 12.61 -17.88 -7.62
C GLY A 203 13.70 -17.04 -6.97
N GLU A 204 14.80 -16.84 -7.70
CA GLU A 204 15.88 -15.92 -7.33
C GLU A 204 15.64 -14.57 -8.02
N ASP A 205 15.54 -13.48 -7.24
CA ASP A 205 15.58 -12.11 -7.77
C ASP A 205 17.01 -11.56 -7.60
N PRO A 206 17.65 -11.04 -8.66
CA PRO A 206 19.03 -10.55 -8.59
C PRO A 206 19.32 -9.46 -7.53
N ARG A 207 18.29 -8.76 -7.05
CA ARG A 207 18.43 -7.62 -6.11
C ARG A 207 18.20 -8.01 -4.67
N VAL A 208 17.37 -9.03 -4.42
CA VAL A 208 16.85 -9.38 -3.09
C VAL A 208 17.04 -10.85 -2.73
N GLY A 209 17.60 -11.64 -3.65
CA GLY A 209 17.84 -13.07 -3.50
C GLY A 209 16.58 -13.91 -3.64
N ARG A 210 16.58 -15.10 -3.03
CA ARG A 210 15.44 -16.01 -3.04
C ARG A 210 14.18 -15.33 -2.53
N LEU A 211 13.12 -15.41 -3.32
CA LEU A 211 11.85 -14.77 -3.07
C LEU A 211 10.71 -15.75 -3.34
N THR A 212 9.81 -15.87 -2.37
CA THR A 212 8.55 -16.60 -2.51
C THR A 212 7.40 -15.64 -2.29
N LYS A 213 6.43 -15.66 -3.19
CA LYS A 213 5.20 -14.89 -3.07
C LYS A 213 3.99 -15.80 -3.17
N TYR A 214 3.07 -15.61 -2.23
CA TYR A 214 1.85 -16.40 -2.13
C TYR A 214 0.68 -15.52 -1.73
N ARG A 215 -0.53 -16.04 -1.89
CA ARG A 215 -1.77 -15.40 -1.48
C ARG A 215 -2.65 -16.40 -0.72
N TYR A 216 -3.62 -15.89 0.02
CA TYR A 216 -4.69 -16.68 0.62
C TYR A 216 -5.97 -15.85 0.67
N VAL A 217 -7.11 -16.53 0.76
CA VAL A 217 -8.42 -15.90 0.91
C VAL A 217 -9.29 -16.72 1.86
N SER A 218 -9.97 -16.04 2.77
CA SER A 218 -10.95 -16.62 3.68
C SER A 218 -12.23 -15.79 3.68
N VAL A 219 -13.35 -16.40 4.11
CA VAL A 219 -14.59 -15.67 4.34
C VAL A 219 -14.36 -14.68 5.48
N ALA A 220 -14.88 -13.47 5.34
CA ALA A 220 -14.90 -12.52 6.44
C ALA A 220 -16.16 -12.77 7.28
N ASP A 221 -15.97 -13.17 8.54
CA ASP A 221 -17.06 -13.29 9.53
C ASP A 221 -17.74 -11.94 9.82
#